data_AF-A0A8X6LUY5-F1
#
_entry.id   AF-A0A8X6LUY5-F1
#
_cell.length_a   1.000
_cell.length_b   1.000
_cell.length_c   1.000
_cell.angle_alpha   90.00
_cell.angle_beta   90.00
_cell.angle_gamma   90.00
#
_symmetry.space_group_name_H-M   'P 1'
#
loop_
_entity.id
_entity.type
_entity.pdbx_description
1 polymer ?
#
loop_
_entity_poly.entity_id
_entity_poly.type
_entity_poly.pdbx_seq_one_letter_code
_entity_poly.pdbx_strand_id
1 'polypeptide(L)'
;MIKNESLATKLRTVFDASAHKRTVFEKEMRLKTERCKIMQEQRQFKSERAKMLSVDPDAVARPVAIGEEKHLSRDSFNVPPISADDEMYEEKEETSVDVIKDKAKEDVNPVCVNSNLKISSNVILVPHHSCFKRKNSQDKRGVERHALELLDFIKRFGIMRRRQALRERTKTTKAELRKRVRLN
;
A
#
# COMPACT_ATOMS: atom_id res chain seq x y z
N MET A 1 -7.69 -47.28 -39.44
CA MET A 1 -8.39 -45.96 -39.47
C MET A 1 -8.01 -45.02 -38.31
N ILE A 2 -7.24 -45.45 -37.29
CA ILE A 2 -6.99 -44.68 -36.05
C ILE A 2 -5.95 -43.54 -36.20
N LYS A 3 -5.11 -43.55 -37.25
CA LYS A 3 -4.02 -42.56 -37.41
C LYS A 3 -4.49 -41.16 -37.82
N ASN A 4 -5.69 -41.02 -38.40
CA ASN A 4 -6.17 -39.75 -38.96
C ASN A 4 -6.74 -38.80 -37.89
N GLU A 5 -7.33 -39.34 -36.82
CA GLU A 5 -7.91 -38.54 -35.72
C GLU A 5 -6.82 -37.86 -34.87
N SER A 6 -5.66 -38.50 -34.70
CA SER A 6 -4.51 -37.93 -33.99
C SER A 6 -3.91 -36.74 -34.74
N LEU A 7 -3.85 -36.79 -36.07
CA LEU A 7 -3.34 -35.70 -36.91
C LEU A 7 -4.32 -34.52 -36.95
N ALA A 8 -5.62 -34.78 -37.06
CA ALA A 8 -6.65 -33.74 -37.02
C ALA A 8 -6.64 -32.97 -35.69
N THR A 9 -6.46 -33.68 -34.57
CA THR A 9 -6.38 -33.06 -33.24
C THR A 9 -5.12 -32.20 -33.09
N LYS A 10 -3.97 -32.67 -33.60
CA LYS A 10 -2.70 -31.90 -33.58
C LYS A 10 -2.76 -30.65 -34.46
N LEU A 11 -3.41 -30.72 -35.63
CA LEU A 11 -3.58 -29.55 -36.50
C LEU A 11 -4.51 -28.52 -35.87
N ARG A 12 -5.56 -28.96 -35.16
CA ARG A 12 -6.49 -28.08 -34.45
C ARG A 12 -5.83 -27.33 -33.29
N THR A 13 -5.02 -28.03 -32.48
CA THR A 13 -4.29 -27.36 -31.38
C THR A 13 -3.24 -26.38 -31.86
N VAL A 14 -2.58 -26.64 -32.99
CA VAL A 14 -1.64 -25.69 -33.61
C VAL A 14 -2.38 -24.46 -34.16
N PHE A 15 -3.55 -24.65 -34.77
CA PHE A 15 -4.39 -23.55 -35.25
C PHE A 15 -4.92 -22.69 -34.10
N ASP A 16 -5.41 -23.31 -33.03
CA ASP A 16 -5.90 -22.63 -31.83
C ASP A 16 -4.77 -21.88 -31.09
N ALA A 17 -3.56 -22.45 -31.03
CA ALA A 17 -2.38 -21.78 -30.49
C ALA A 17 -1.95 -20.57 -31.35
N SER A 18 -2.10 -20.66 -32.68
CA SER A 18 -1.84 -19.55 -33.61
C SER A 18 -2.87 -18.43 -33.45
N ALA A 19 -4.15 -18.77 -33.32
CA ALA A 19 -5.22 -17.82 -33.05
C ALA A 19 -5.01 -17.10 -31.70
N HIS A 20 -4.64 -17.84 -30.65
CA HIS A 20 -4.36 -17.27 -29.33
C HIS A 20 -3.21 -16.25 -29.39
N LYS A 21 -2.10 -16.57 -30.08
CA LYS A 21 -0.97 -15.65 -30.25
C LYS A 21 -1.36 -14.35 -30.95
N ARG A 22 -2.24 -14.40 -31.97
CA ARG A 22 -2.76 -13.20 -32.64
C ARG A 22 -3.59 -12.34 -31.69
N THR A 23 -4.48 -12.94 -30.90
CA THR A 23 -5.31 -12.19 -29.93
C THR A 23 -4.48 -11.55 -28.81
N VAL A 24 -3.40 -12.21 -28.37
CA VAL A 24 -2.49 -11.64 -27.37
C VAL A 24 -1.73 -10.45 -27.95
N PHE A 25 -1.23 -10.57 -29.17
CA PHE A 25 -0.53 -9.48 -29.86
C PHE A 25 -1.43 -8.24 -30.07
N GLU A 26 -2.69 -8.44 -30.47
CA GLU A 26 -3.65 -7.32 -30.60
C GLU A 26 -3.95 -6.64 -29.26
N LYS A 27 -4.06 -7.40 -28.16
CA LYS A 27 -4.24 -6.85 -26.82
C LYS A 27 -3.01 -6.05 -26.37
N GLU A 28 -1.80 -6.53 -26.65
CA GLU A 28 -0.57 -5.81 -26.36
C GLU A 28 -0.46 -4.50 -27.15
N MET A 29 -0.85 -4.50 -28.42
CA MET A 29 -0.88 -3.29 -29.24
C MET A 29 -1.87 -2.27 -28.69
N ARG A 30 -3.09 -2.69 -28.31
CA ARG A 30 -4.07 -1.81 -27.65
C ARG A 30 -3.52 -1.22 -26.36
N LEU A 31 -2.90 -2.03 -25.51
CA LEU A 31 -2.29 -1.57 -24.26
C LEU A 31 -1.15 -0.57 -24.51
N LYS A 32 -0.33 -0.76 -25.55
CA LYS A 32 0.71 0.20 -25.95
C LYS A 32 0.10 1.53 -26.41
N THR A 33 -0.97 1.48 -27.18
CA THR A 33 -1.70 2.69 -27.62
C THR A 33 -2.28 3.46 -26.43
N GLU A 34 -2.95 2.78 -25.50
CA GLU A 34 -3.52 3.42 -24.30
C GLU A 34 -2.45 4.04 -23.40
N ARG A 35 -1.30 3.36 -23.22
CA ARG A 35 -0.16 3.95 -22.50
C ARG A 35 0.39 5.21 -23.17
N CYS A 36 0.43 5.24 -24.50
CA CYS A 36 0.86 6.42 -25.25
C CYS A 36 -0.11 7.60 -25.06
N LYS A 37 -1.43 7.34 -25.10
CA LYS A 37 -2.46 8.35 -24.83
C LYS A 37 -2.34 8.95 -23.43
N ILE A 38 -2.23 8.10 -22.40
CA ILE A 38 -2.09 8.55 -21.01
C ILE A 38 -0.84 9.43 -20.85
N MET A 39 0.28 9.03 -21.46
CA MET A 39 1.51 9.83 -21.43
C MET A 39 1.33 11.20 -22.11
N GLN A 40 0.58 11.26 -23.21
CA GLN A 40 0.29 12.49 -23.94
C GLN A 40 -0.65 13.41 -23.14
N GLU A 41 -1.70 12.86 -22.54
CA GLU A 41 -2.61 13.58 -21.65
C GLU A 41 -1.86 14.15 -20.44
N GLN A 42 -0.98 13.38 -19.81
CA GLN A 42 -0.15 13.88 -18.71
C GLN A 42 0.78 15.03 -19.15
N ARG A 43 1.28 15.01 -20.39
CA ARG A 43 2.05 16.14 -20.95
C ARG A 43 1.17 17.36 -21.19
N GLN A 44 -0.06 17.17 -21.67
CA GLN A 44 -1.03 18.24 -21.87
C GLN A 44 -1.45 18.86 -20.53
N PHE A 45 -1.78 18.06 -19.51
CA PHE A 45 -2.08 18.57 -18.17
C PHE A 45 -0.92 19.35 -17.55
N LYS A 46 0.32 18.90 -17.76
CA LYS A 46 1.51 19.63 -17.28
C LYS A 46 1.67 20.97 -18.00
N SER A 47 1.45 21.02 -19.32
CA SER A 47 1.58 22.26 -20.09
C SER A 47 0.43 23.24 -19.82
N GLU A 48 -0.80 22.75 -19.64
CA GLU A 48 -1.96 23.56 -19.21
C GLU A 48 -1.75 24.12 -17.80
N ARG A 49 -1.28 23.29 -16.87
CA ARG A 49 -0.92 23.74 -15.52
C ARG A 49 0.17 24.81 -15.53
N ALA A 50 1.19 24.68 -16.38
CA ALA A 50 2.23 25.69 -16.54
C ALA A 50 1.68 27.01 -17.10
N LYS A 51 0.77 26.95 -18.09
CA LYS A 51 0.07 28.13 -18.63
C LYS A 51 -0.80 28.82 -17.58
N MET A 52 -1.53 28.07 -16.75
CA MET A 52 -2.36 28.60 -15.67
C MET A 52 -1.55 29.27 -14.55
N LEU A 53 -0.30 28.84 -14.34
CA LEU A 53 0.61 29.38 -13.31
C LEU A 53 1.54 30.48 -13.84
N SER A 54 1.45 30.86 -15.12
CA SER A 54 2.32 31.85 -15.76
C SER A 54 3.82 31.52 -15.64
N VAL A 55 4.17 30.23 -15.60
CA VAL A 55 5.56 29.75 -15.58
C VAL A 55 5.90 29.19 -16.96
N ASP A 56 6.92 29.76 -17.61
CA ASP A 56 7.35 29.34 -18.95
C ASP A 56 7.79 27.86 -18.98
N PRO A 57 7.26 27.04 -19.90
CA PRO A 57 7.46 25.59 -19.90
C PRO A 57 8.86 25.14 -20.37
N ASP A 58 9.64 26.04 -20.98
CA ASP A 58 11.01 25.79 -21.48
C ASP A 58 12.10 26.50 -20.66
N ALA A 59 11.79 26.92 -19.43
CA ALA A 59 12.82 27.29 -18.45
C ALA A 59 13.57 26.03 -17.98
N VAL A 60 14.28 25.40 -18.92
CA VAL A 60 15.33 24.42 -18.68
C VAL A 60 16.31 25.08 -17.73
N ALA A 61 16.47 24.48 -16.56
CA ALA A 61 17.56 24.77 -15.64
C ALA A 61 18.86 24.92 -16.43
N ARG A 62 19.37 26.15 -16.54
CA ARG A 62 20.76 26.34 -16.96
C ARG A 62 21.59 25.61 -15.89
N PRO A 63 22.43 24.63 -16.25
CA PRO A 63 23.39 24.11 -15.29
C PRO A 63 24.32 25.28 -14.94
N VAL A 64 24.18 25.78 -13.71
CA VAL A 64 25.07 26.80 -13.16
C VAL A 64 26.47 26.21 -13.18
N ALA A 65 27.41 26.93 -13.79
CA ALA A 65 28.79 26.52 -13.93
C ALA A 65 29.40 26.18 -12.56
N ILE A 66 30.15 25.08 -12.54
CA ILE A 66 31.00 24.68 -11.43
C ILE A 66 32.03 25.78 -11.23
N GLY A 67 31.92 26.49 -10.11
CA GLY A 67 32.82 27.56 -9.70
C GLY A 67 32.81 27.70 -8.19
N GLU A 68 33.89 27.20 -7.57
CA GLU A 68 34.36 27.40 -6.20
C GLU A 68 33.47 26.88 -5.05
N GLU A 69 33.83 25.68 -4.59
CA GLU A 69 33.42 25.13 -3.30
C GLU A 69 33.86 26.06 -2.16
N LYS A 70 32.93 26.87 -1.66
CA LYS A 70 32.99 27.35 -0.27
C LYS A 70 32.06 26.45 0.53
N HIS A 71 32.65 25.57 1.35
CA HIS A 71 31.94 24.80 2.34
C HIS A 71 31.20 25.72 3.31
N LEU A 72 29.93 26.00 3.04
CA LEU A 72 29.02 26.54 4.05
C LEU A 72 28.56 25.39 4.93
N SER A 73 28.78 25.56 6.23
CA SER A 73 28.48 24.59 7.27
C SER A 73 26.99 24.24 7.29
N ARG A 74 26.73 23.04 7.80
CA ARG A 74 25.45 22.30 7.77
C ARG A 74 24.37 22.85 8.72
N ASP A 75 24.47 24.12 9.11
CA ASP A 75 23.68 24.69 10.22
C ASP A 75 22.56 25.65 9.77
N SER A 76 22.30 25.80 8.46
CA SER A 76 21.33 26.78 7.96
C SER A 76 19.89 26.27 7.76
N PHE A 77 19.54 25.07 8.23
CA PHE A 77 18.16 24.56 8.20
C PHE A 77 17.54 24.50 9.59
N ASN A 78 17.38 25.65 10.24
CA ASN A 78 16.44 25.82 11.35
C ASN A 78 15.78 27.20 11.19
N VAL A 79 14.63 27.22 10.52
CA VAL A 79 13.72 28.36 10.57
C VAL A 79 13.00 28.27 11.93
N PRO A 80 13.07 29.30 12.80
CA PRO A 80 12.34 29.26 14.06
C PRO A 80 10.83 29.22 13.79
N PRO A 81 10.05 28.51 14.64
CA PRO A 81 8.60 28.53 14.55
C PRO A 81 8.12 29.97 14.71
N ILE A 82 7.22 30.39 13.81
CA ILE A 82 6.64 31.74 13.80
C ILE A 82 5.99 31.98 15.18
N SER A 83 6.47 33.01 15.90
CA SER A 83 5.90 33.45 17.16
C SER A 83 4.50 33.98 16.94
N ALA A 84 3.57 33.50 17.74
CA ALA A 84 2.20 33.95 17.78
C ALA A 84 2.14 35.31 18.50
N ASP A 85 2.20 36.40 17.76
CA ASP A 85 1.77 37.74 18.21
C ASP A 85 1.45 38.57 16.95
N ASP A 86 0.28 38.31 16.34
CA ASP A 86 -0.44 39.27 15.50
C ASP A 86 -1.93 38.82 15.50
N GLU A 87 -2.75 39.60 16.18
CA GLU A 87 -4.14 39.31 16.58
C GLU A 87 -5.17 39.48 15.44
N MET A 88 -6.20 38.60 15.38
CA MET A 88 -7.63 38.99 15.30
C MET A 88 -8.60 37.77 15.25
N TYR A 89 -9.44 37.67 16.29
CA TYR A 89 -10.80 37.07 16.45
C TYR A 89 -11.22 35.85 15.58
N GLU A 90 -11.32 34.65 16.15
CA GLU A 90 -12.46 34.04 16.88
C GLU A 90 -13.61 33.50 16.00
N GLU A 91 -13.59 32.18 15.77
CA GLU A 91 -14.80 31.36 15.91
C GLU A 91 -14.41 30.10 16.69
N LYS A 92 -14.73 30.11 17.99
CA LYS A 92 -14.66 28.94 18.86
C LYS A 92 -15.91 28.10 18.61
N GLU A 93 -15.81 27.11 17.74
CA GLU A 93 -16.61 25.90 17.89
C GLU A 93 -15.79 24.96 18.79
N GLU A 94 -16.03 25.07 20.11
CA GLU A 94 -15.52 24.12 21.09
C GLU A 94 -16.18 22.75 20.87
N THR A 95 -15.74 22.01 19.85
CA THR A 95 -15.99 20.58 19.79
C THR A 95 -14.81 19.89 20.45
N SER A 96 -15.04 19.45 21.68
CA SER A 96 -14.18 18.64 22.53
C SER A 96 -13.20 17.74 21.76
N VAL A 97 -11.97 18.18 21.53
CA VAL A 97 -10.90 17.24 21.26
C VAL A 97 -9.56 17.76 21.78
N ASP A 98 -9.15 17.22 22.92
CA ASP A 98 -7.77 17.19 23.44
C ASP A 98 -6.78 16.46 22.49
N VAL A 99 -7.02 16.48 21.18
CA VAL A 99 -6.34 15.69 20.15
C VAL A 99 -5.29 16.49 19.37
N ILE A 100 -5.19 17.80 19.58
CA ILE A 100 -4.07 18.59 19.06
C ILE A 100 -2.85 18.37 19.96
N LYS A 101 -2.23 17.20 19.85
CA LYS A 101 -0.93 16.90 20.47
C LYS A 101 0.15 17.81 19.88
N ASP A 102 1.10 18.23 20.71
CA ASP A 102 2.14 19.22 20.39
C ASP A 102 2.94 18.97 19.10
N LYS A 103 2.99 17.73 18.61
CA LYS A 103 3.70 17.37 17.37
C LYS A 103 3.08 17.95 16.09
N ALA A 104 1.82 18.40 16.12
CA ALA A 104 1.23 19.09 14.97
C ALA A 104 1.87 20.46 14.69
N LYS A 105 2.60 21.02 15.67
CA LYS A 105 3.27 22.33 15.58
C LYS A 105 4.60 22.27 14.80
N GLU A 106 5.19 21.09 14.65
CA GLU A 106 6.48 20.88 13.95
C GLU A 106 6.32 20.46 12.48
N ASP A 107 5.09 20.18 12.02
CA ASP A 107 4.81 19.89 10.62
C ASP A 107 5.08 21.15 9.77
N VAL A 108 5.66 21.03 8.57
CA VAL A 108 6.07 22.21 7.76
C VAL A 108 4.90 23.12 7.34
N ASN A 109 3.65 22.70 7.60
CA ASN A 109 2.44 23.51 7.51
C ASN A 109 1.51 23.18 8.69
N PRO A 110 1.68 23.83 9.87
CA PRO A 110 1.06 23.36 11.11
C PRO A 110 -0.43 23.73 11.25
N VAL A 111 -0.92 24.76 10.54
CA VAL A 111 -2.20 25.40 10.91
C VAL A 111 -3.43 24.95 10.13
N CYS A 112 -3.34 24.51 8.86
CA CYS A 112 -4.56 24.44 8.03
C CYS A 112 -4.89 23.10 7.34
N VAL A 113 -3.94 22.22 7.04
CA VAL A 113 -4.25 20.98 6.30
C VAL A 113 -4.35 19.77 7.23
N ASN A 114 -3.42 19.63 8.17
CA ASN A 114 -3.37 18.46 9.04
C ASN A 114 -4.33 18.56 10.22
N SER A 115 -4.54 19.75 10.78
CA SER A 115 -5.50 20.02 11.87
C SER A 115 -6.94 19.77 11.39
N ASN A 116 -7.35 20.43 10.31
CA ASN A 116 -8.68 20.32 9.73
C ASN A 116 -9.01 18.89 9.29
N LEU A 117 -8.04 18.17 8.72
CA LEU A 117 -8.22 16.77 8.32
C LEU A 117 -8.30 15.81 9.53
N LYS A 118 -7.55 16.06 10.61
CA LYS A 118 -7.61 15.26 11.84
C LYS A 118 -8.90 15.45 12.62
N ILE A 119 -9.56 16.60 12.49
CA ILE A 119 -10.81 16.96 13.16
C ILE A 119 -12.03 16.57 12.30
N SER A 120 -11.84 16.36 10.99
CA SER A 120 -12.93 15.98 10.09
C SER A 120 -13.57 14.64 10.49
N SER A 121 -14.89 14.58 10.38
CA SER A 121 -15.67 13.39 10.73
C SER A 121 -15.24 12.19 9.89
N ASN A 122 -15.06 11.03 10.53
CA ASN A 122 -14.71 9.73 9.93
C ASN A 122 -13.24 9.53 9.52
N VAL A 123 -12.30 10.41 9.90
CA VAL A 123 -10.87 10.17 9.67
C VAL A 123 -10.25 9.35 10.81
N ILE A 124 -9.59 8.26 10.45
CA ILE A 124 -8.82 7.43 11.39
C ILE A 124 -7.44 8.08 11.58
N LEU A 125 -7.12 8.42 12.83
CA LEU A 125 -5.84 9.03 13.19
C LEU A 125 -4.67 8.05 13.04
N VAL A 126 -3.48 8.62 12.83
CA VAL A 126 -2.24 7.85 12.77
C VAL A 126 -2.04 7.07 14.08
N PRO A 127 -1.75 5.75 14.03
CA PRO A 127 -1.54 4.95 15.23
C PRO A 127 -0.40 5.45 16.12
N HIS A 128 -0.60 5.46 17.43
CA HIS A 128 0.32 6.04 18.42
C HIS A 128 1.74 5.43 18.44
N HIS A 129 1.89 4.22 17.90
CA HIS A 129 3.18 3.54 17.88
C HIS A 129 4.14 4.05 16.82
N SER A 130 3.65 4.80 15.84
CA SER A 130 4.49 5.36 14.76
C SER A 130 5.57 6.31 15.30
N CYS A 131 5.33 6.94 16.45
CA CYS A 131 6.29 7.82 17.10
C CYS A 131 7.09 7.16 18.23
N PHE A 132 6.95 5.85 18.43
CA PHE A 132 7.77 5.12 19.40
C PHE A 132 9.01 4.52 18.73
N LYS A 133 10.14 4.56 19.43
CA LYS A 133 11.39 3.94 18.96
C LYS A 133 11.35 2.41 18.96
N ARG A 134 10.43 1.82 19.73
CA ARG A 134 10.24 0.36 19.85
C ARG A 134 9.33 -0.15 18.73
N LYS A 135 9.58 -1.35 18.21
CA LYS A 135 8.68 -1.96 17.22
C LYS A 135 7.37 -2.38 17.90
N ASN A 136 6.24 -2.22 17.22
CA ASN A 136 4.85 -2.30 17.73
C ASN A 136 4.50 -3.50 18.63
N SER A 137 5.15 -4.64 18.43
CA SER A 137 4.84 -5.88 19.17
C SER A 137 5.90 -6.24 20.22
N GLN A 138 6.95 -5.43 20.36
CA GLN A 138 8.11 -5.75 21.20
C GLN A 138 7.81 -5.73 22.70
N ASP A 139 6.87 -4.89 23.12
CA ASP A 139 6.47 -4.74 24.52
C ASP A 139 5.60 -5.89 25.00
N LYS A 140 5.10 -6.71 24.06
CA LYS A 140 4.32 -7.91 24.35
C LYS A 140 5.17 -9.18 24.36
N ARG A 141 6.51 -9.06 24.32
CA ARG A 141 7.44 -10.19 24.43
C ARG A 141 7.48 -10.65 25.90
N GLY A 142 7.21 -11.91 26.16
CA GLY A 142 7.18 -12.49 27.51
C GLY A 142 5.79 -12.56 28.15
N VAL A 143 4.77 -11.94 27.55
CA VAL A 143 3.37 -12.16 27.93
C VAL A 143 2.80 -13.25 27.05
N GLU A 144 2.44 -14.40 27.64
CA GLU A 144 1.75 -15.46 26.92
C GLU A 144 0.34 -14.98 26.55
N ARG A 145 0.07 -14.88 25.24
CA ARG A 145 -1.29 -14.64 24.76
C ARG A 145 -2.07 -15.93 24.88
N HIS A 146 -3.29 -15.85 25.39
CA HIS A 146 -4.19 -17.00 25.39
C HIS A 146 -4.34 -17.59 23.98
N ALA A 147 -4.43 -18.91 23.92
CA ALA A 147 -4.73 -19.61 22.68
C ALA A 147 -6.08 -19.13 22.13
N LEU A 148 -6.22 -19.18 20.81
CA LEU A 148 -7.44 -18.76 20.13
C LEU A 148 -8.65 -19.54 20.65
N GLU A 149 -9.59 -18.83 21.28
CA GLU A 149 -10.88 -19.38 21.68
C GLU A 149 -11.86 -19.27 20.50
N LEU A 150 -12.54 -20.36 20.18
CA LEU A 150 -13.54 -20.34 19.13
C LEU A 150 -14.79 -19.60 19.60
N LEU A 151 -15.43 -18.87 18.68
CA LEU A 151 -16.75 -18.29 18.93
C LEU A 151 -17.79 -19.39 19.21
N ASP A 152 -18.80 -19.08 20.02
CA ASP A 152 -19.76 -20.07 20.53
C ASP A 152 -20.56 -20.77 19.44
N PHE A 153 -20.88 -20.08 18.35
CA PHE A 153 -21.52 -20.70 17.19
C PHE A 153 -20.65 -21.83 16.61
N ILE A 154 -19.34 -21.59 16.45
CA ILE A 154 -18.41 -22.55 15.85
C ILE A 154 -18.10 -23.69 16.84
N LYS A 155 -18.02 -23.39 18.14
CA LYS A 155 -17.84 -24.40 19.21
C LYS A 155 -18.95 -25.45 19.20
N ARG A 156 -20.22 -25.05 18.98
CA ARG A 156 -21.37 -25.97 18.95
C ARG A 156 -21.26 -27.07 17.89
N PHE A 157 -20.59 -26.80 16.76
CA PHE A 157 -20.34 -27.82 15.74
C PHE A 157 -19.40 -28.95 16.23
N GLY A 158 -18.74 -28.78 17.38
CA GLY A 158 -17.88 -29.80 17.97
C GLY A 158 -16.57 -30.01 17.20
N ILE A 159 -16.17 -29.04 16.38
CA ILE A 159 -14.96 -29.14 15.53
C ILE A 159 -13.70 -29.29 16.38
N MET A 160 -13.63 -28.61 17.53
CA MET A 160 -12.50 -28.76 18.47
C MET A 160 -12.34 -30.20 18.93
N ARG A 161 -13.44 -30.83 19.37
CA ARG A 161 -13.44 -32.24 19.84
C ARG A 161 -13.05 -33.20 18.72
N ARG A 162 -13.62 -33.04 17.52
CA ARG A 162 -13.31 -33.90 16.37
C ARG A 162 -11.85 -33.77 15.95
N ARG A 163 -11.32 -32.54 15.87
CA ARG A 163 -9.91 -32.30 15.52
C ARG A 163 -8.96 -32.83 16.58
N GLN A 164 -9.29 -32.70 17.87
CA GLN A 164 -8.49 -33.26 18.95
C GLN A 164 -8.42 -34.79 18.86
N ALA A 165 -9.55 -35.45 18.65
CA ALA A 165 -9.60 -36.90 18.47
C ALA A 165 -8.80 -37.37 17.23
N LEU A 166 -8.82 -36.61 16.14
CA LEU A 166 -7.99 -36.89 14.97
C LEU A 166 -6.50 -36.74 15.28
N ARG A 167 -6.10 -35.64 15.94
CA ARG A 167 -4.71 -35.39 16.33
C ARG A 167 -4.15 -36.50 17.22
N GLU A 168 -4.94 -37.03 18.14
CA GLU A 168 -4.54 -38.14 19.00
C GLU A 168 -4.35 -39.45 18.21
N ARG A 169 -5.21 -39.71 17.23
CA ARG A 169 -5.15 -40.90 16.37
C ARG A 169 -4.02 -40.86 15.34
N THR A 170 -3.51 -39.68 14.99
CA THR A 170 -2.46 -39.51 13.96
C THR A 170 -1.04 -39.43 14.52
N LYS A 171 -0.82 -39.54 15.84
CA LYS A 171 0.52 -39.40 16.45
C LYS A 171 1.53 -40.47 16.00
N THR A 172 1.07 -41.60 15.46
CA THR A 172 1.97 -42.68 15.03
C THR A 172 2.38 -42.50 13.57
N THR A 173 3.61 -42.03 13.36
CA THR A 173 4.23 -41.79 12.04
C THR A 173 4.14 -43.01 11.11
N LYS A 174 4.29 -44.23 11.66
CA LYS A 174 4.15 -45.49 10.91
C LYS A 174 2.74 -45.73 10.37
N ALA A 175 1.70 -45.35 11.11
CA ALA A 175 0.31 -45.51 10.67
C ALA A 175 -0.06 -44.48 9.60
N GLU A 176 0.47 -43.26 9.69
CA GLU A 176 0.31 -42.22 8.68
C GLU A 176 0.93 -42.64 7.34
N LEU A 177 2.17 -43.15 7.35
CA LEU A 177 2.85 -43.63 6.15
C LEU A 177 2.10 -44.78 5.46
N ARG A 178 1.54 -45.71 6.23
CA ARG A 178 0.71 -46.81 5.70
C ARG A 178 -0.59 -46.33 5.07
N LYS A 179 -1.22 -45.29 5.63
CA LYS A 179 -2.42 -44.69 5.05
C LYS A 179 -2.11 -43.96 3.74
N ARG A 180 -0.98 -43.25 3.69
CA ARG A 180 -0.54 -42.52 2.48
C ARG A 180 -0.29 -43.47 1.30
N VAL A 181 0.32 -44.63 1.54
CA VAL A 181 0.58 -45.65 0.50
C VAL A 181 -0.69 -46.30 -0.03
N ARG A 182 -1.78 -46.36 0.77
CA ARG A 182 -3.07 -46.94 0.36
C ARG A 182 -3.99 -45.98 -0.41
N LEU A 183 -3.65 -44.68 -0.42
CA LEU A 183 -4.45 -43.62 -1.04
C LEU A 183 -3.90 -43.20 -2.42
N ASN A 184 -2.78 -43.80 -2.84
CA ASN A 184 -2.22 -43.70 -4.19
C ASN A 184 -2.56 -44.99 -4.95
#